data_AF-A0A9E5W0K1-F1
#
_entry.id   AF-A0A9E5W0K1-F1
#
_cell.length_a   1.000
_cell.length_b   1.000
_cell.length_c   1.000
_cell.angle_alpha   90.00
_cell.angle_beta   90.00
_cell.angle_gamma   90.00
#
_symmetry.space_group_name_H-M   'P 1'
#
loop_
_entity.id
_entity.type
_entity.pdbx_description
1 polymer ?
#
loop_
_entity_poly.entity_id
_entity_poly.type
_entity_poly.pdbx_seq_one_letter_code
_entity_poly.pdbx_strand_id
1 'polypeptide(L)' 'IQKEYEVDPIRDLRPVCPNCHLIIHSKREPFTIEEVRKMITMSRNG' A
#
# COMPACT_ATOMS: atom_id res chain seq x y z
N ILE A 1 -17.43 -18.90 17.08
CA ILE A 1 -16.47 -17.90 17.59
C ILE A 1 -15.50 -17.60 16.44
N GLN A 2 -15.51 -16.38 15.90
CA GLN A 2 -14.52 -15.97 14.90
C GLN A 2 -13.19 -15.80 15.62
N LYS A 3 -12.11 -16.39 15.09
CA LYS A 3 -10.77 -16.15 15.62
C LYS A 3 -10.37 -14.73 15.23
N GLU A 4 -10.02 -13.90 16.21
CA GLU A 4 -9.36 -12.63 15.95
C GLU A 4 -7.97 -12.90 15.40
N TYR A 5 -7.64 -12.25 14.28
CA TYR A 5 -6.30 -12.30 13.71
C TYR A 5 -5.44 -11.26 14.42
N GLU A 6 -4.40 -11.72 15.11
CA GLU A 6 -3.38 -10.84 15.66
C GLU A 6 -2.47 -10.36 14.52
N VAL A 7 -2.45 -9.05 14.27
CA VAL A 7 -1.64 -8.44 13.23
C VAL A 7 -0.19 -8.35 13.70
N ASP A 8 0.75 -8.90 12.94
CA ASP A 8 2.18 -8.70 13.14
C ASP A 8 2.64 -7.48 12.33
N PRO A 9 3.02 -6.35 12.97
CA PRO A 9 3.40 -5.14 12.24
C PRO A 9 4.64 -5.30 11.35
N ILE A 10 5.53 -6.23 11.67
CA ILE A 10 6.76 -6.49 10.92
C ILE A 10 6.43 -7.32 9.67
N ARG A 11 5.59 -8.34 9.82
CA ARG A 11 5.25 -9.28 8.73
C ARG A 11 4.14 -8.78 7.82
N ASP A 12 3.12 -8.15 8.40
CA ASP A 12 1.85 -7.90 7.72
C ASP A 12 1.71 -6.45 7.23
N LEU A 13 2.48 -5.53 7.80
CA LEU A 13 2.41 -4.12 7.45
C LEU A 13 3.64 -3.67 6.65
N ARG A 14 3.48 -2.56 5.94
CA ARG A 14 4.57 -1.91 5.23
C ARG A 14 4.55 -0.41 5.54
N PRO A 15 5.60 0.15 6.16
CA PRO A 15 5.66 1.60 6.34
C PRO A 15 5.80 2.27 4.97
N VAL A 16 5.08 3.38 4.79
CA VAL A 16 5.10 4.20 3.59
C VAL A 16 5.34 5.66 3.99
N CYS A 17 5.94 6.46 3.10
CA CYS A 17 6.12 7.90 3.37
C CYS A 17 4.80 8.67 3.19
N PRO A 18 4.70 9.92 3.68
CA PRO A 18 3.46 10.71 3.60
C PRO A 18 2.92 10.90 2.17
N ASN A 19 3.81 11.08 1.19
CA ASN A 19 3.39 11.24 -0.21
C ASN A 19 2.83 9.95 -0.79
N CYS A 20 3.49 8.81 -0.54
CA CYS A 20 2.98 7.51 -0.96
C CYS A 20 1.65 7.19 -0.27
N HIS A 21 1.49 7.55 1.01
CA HIS A 21 0.24 7.39 1.73
C HIS A 21 -0.90 8.20 1.10
N LEU A 22 -0.63 9.45 0.70
CA LEU A 22 -1.60 10.28 -0.02
C LEU A 22 -2.03 9.63 -1.34
N ILE A 23 -1.09 9.09 -2.11
CA ILE A 23 -1.40 8.40 -3.37
C ILE A 23 -2.26 7.16 -3.12
N ILE A 24 -1.88 6.31 -2.15
CA ILE A 24 -2.61 5.09 -1.79
C ILE A 24 -4.09 5.41 -1.50
N HIS A 25 -4.36 6.52 -0.81
CA HIS A 25 -5.70 6.95 -0.42
C HIS A 25 -6.33 8.02 -1.32
N SER A 26 -5.80 8.24 -2.53
CA SER A 26 -6.29 9.29 -3.43
C SER A 26 -7.63 8.97 -4.13
N LYS A 27 -8.14 7.74 -4.00
CA LYS A 27 -9.49 7.33 -4.43
C LYS A 27 -10.20 6.57 -3.30
N ARG A 28 -11.54 6.43 -3.42
CA ARG A 28 -12.40 5.79 -2.42
C ARG A 28 -11.95 4.39 -2.02
N GLU A 29 -11.62 3.55 -3.00
CA GLU A 29 -10.96 2.26 -2.77
C GLU A 29 -9.46 2.45 -2.85
N PRO A 30 -8.69 2.23 -1.78
CA PRO A 30 -7.25 2.46 -1.80
C PRO A 30 -6.54 1.65 -2.87
N PHE A 31 -5.46 2.19 -3.44
CA PHE A 31 -4.58 1.39 -4.28
C PHE A 31 -3.86 0.32 -3.45
N THR A 32 -3.73 -0.86 -4.03
CA THR A 32 -2.84 -1.91 -3.53
C THR A 32 -1.37 -1.49 -3.69
N ILE A 33 -0.50 -2.07 -2.86
CA ILE A 33 0.95 -1.84 -2.96
C ILE A 33 1.48 -2.20 -4.37
N GLU A 34 0.93 -3.23 -5.00
CA GLU A 34 1.33 -3.64 -6.35
C GLU A 34 0.91 -2.63 -7.44
N GLU A 35 -0.27 -2.02 -7.32
CA GLU A 35 -0.69 -0.95 -8.23
C GLU A 35 0.24 0.26 -8.11
N VAL A 36 0.55 0.69 -6.89
CA VAL A 36 1.48 1.81 -6.65
C VAL A 36 2.87 1.51 -7.20
N ARG A 37 3.38 0.29 -7.02
CA ARG A 37 4.66 -0.15 -7.60
C ARG A 37 4.68 -0.10 -9.12
N LYS A 38 3.58 -0.50 -9.77
CA LYS A 38 3.44 -0.42 -11.23
C LYS A 38 3.48 1.02 -11.71
N MET A 39 2.78 1.95 -11.04
CA MET A 39 2.81 3.37 -11.38
C MET A 39 4.24 3.94 -11.36
N ILE A 40 4.99 3.66 -10.29
CA ILE A 40 6.38 4.14 -10.13
C ILE A 40 7.30 3.53 -11.20
N THR A 41 7.14 2.24 -11.49
CA THR A 41 7.98 1.54 -12.49
C THR A 41 7.71 2.05 -13.90
N MET A 42 6.46 2.34 -14.24
CA MET A 42 6.11 2.89 -15.55
C MET A 42 6.65 4.30 -15.77
N SER A 43 6.74 5.13 -14.73
CA SER A 43 7.34 6.47 -14.82
C SER A 43 8.86 6.47 -15.03
N ARG A 44 9.56 5.34 -14.82
CA ARG A 44 11.01 5.23 -15.00
C ARG A 44 11.44 4.82 -16.41
N ASN A 45 10.50 4.42 -17.27
CA ASN A 45 10.76 3.94 -18.63
C ASN A 45 10.52 5.03 -19.71
N GLY A 46 10.67 6.31 -19.34
CA GLY A 46 10.63 7.46 -20.25
C GLY A 46 12.01 8.02 -20.51
#